data_AF-A0A8C0GFL6-F1
#
_entry.id   AF-A0A8C0GFL6-F1
#
_cell.length_a   1.000
_cell.length_b   1.000
_cell.length_c   1.000
_cell.angle_alpha   90.00
_cell.angle_beta   90.00
_cell.angle_gamma   90.00
#
_symmetry.space_group_name_H-M   'P 1'
#
loop_
_entity.id
_entity.type
_entity.pdbx_description
1 polymer ?
#
loop_
_entity_poly.entity_id
_entity_poly.type
_entity_poly.pdbx_seq_one_letter_code
_entity_poly.pdbx_strand_id
1 'polypeptide(L)'
;SAMDSAVRSRLQPGRLIKIQRSNGLIHSAVIKTVNIERLSVSVEWSEGESTKGKEVSVRGVPMLTQSGVNRSTKMSVITESQGSLQDNEMEVDPSTSTQTRNHSTVPGEWRQAQKSNIVKEMEKMKSKREEKRAQISEIRTKRAQEFDSSCPNWEFARMIKEFRATLDCQPISMNDPIEERRICVCVRKRPLNKQELHKKECDVITVPSKCVLLVHEPKLKVDLTKYLETQAFRFDFSFDETASNEVVYRFTARPLVQTIFEGGKATCFAYGQTGSGKTHTMGGDFSGKTQNVSKGIYAFASRDVFVLQSQPRYRNQDLEVYVTFFEIYNGKVFDLLNKKAKLRVLEDGKQQVQVVGLQERQVSCADDVIRMIEMGSACRTSGQTFANSSSSRSHACFQIILRRRGKLHGKFSLVDLAGNERGADTSSADRQTRMEGAEINKSLLALKVECIRDLGQNKSHTPFRNKQKLDACLSSSLCFQIAMISPGMSSCEYTLNTLRYLSKEEEEELSPHMSSFREAMTQISELEEKAVEELREMRQRMTELNDLLEMTEQPDYDLETFVNRARCFIKEGSRNFISMGDVVESLALAMQLEEQASKQMSKRRPQ
;
A
#
# COMPACT_ATOMS: atom_id res chain seq x y z
N SER A 1 6.86 37.14 -5.18
CA SER A 1 6.63 38.05 -4.04
C SER A 1 5.81 39.24 -4.52
N ALA A 2 4.48 39.16 -4.38
CA ALA A 2 3.58 40.26 -4.63
C ALA A 2 2.57 40.23 -3.48
N MET A 3 2.63 41.24 -2.62
CA MET A 3 1.70 41.44 -1.52
C MET A 3 0.29 41.65 -2.11
N ASP A 4 -0.69 40.88 -1.64
CA ASP A 4 -2.05 40.84 -2.19
C ASP A 4 -2.67 42.25 -2.26
N SER A 5 -3.30 42.59 -3.40
CA SER A 5 -3.87 43.91 -3.71
C SER A 5 -4.84 44.38 -2.61
N ALA A 6 -5.56 43.43 -2.00
CA ALA A 6 -6.49 43.66 -0.90
C ALA A 6 -5.82 44.09 0.42
N VAL A 7 -4.55 43.74 0.65
CA VAL A 7 -3.79 44.13 1.86
C VAL A 7 -3.20 45.54 1.67
N ARG A 8 -2.77 45.86 0.45
CA ARG A 8 -2.16 47.17 0.11
C ARG A 8 -3.16 48.33 0.19
N SER A 9 -4.45 48.09 -0.08
CA SER A 9 -5.51 49.08 0.12
C SER A 9 -5.90 49.28 1.60
N ARG A 10 -5.58 48.31 2.46
CA ARG A 10 -5.91 48.34 3.90
C ARG A 10 -4.81 48.95 4.76
N LEU A 11 -3.57 48.98 4.29
CA LEU A 11 -2.42 49.57 4.98
C LEU A 11 -1.98 50.85 4.28
N GLN A 12 -2.62 51.97 4.65
CA GLN A 12 -2.25 53.30 4.19
C GLN A 12 -1.89 54.20 5.37
N PRO A 13 -0.91 55.11 5.22
CA PRO A 13 -0.63 56.15 6.21
C PRO A 13 -1.90 56.93 6.61
N GLY A 14 -2.06 57.20 7.91
CA GLY A 14 -3.21 57.89 8.50
C GLY A 14 -4.34 56.97 8.97
N ARG A 15 -4.31 55.66 8.67
CA ARG A 15 -5.37 54.73 9.07
C ARG A 15 -5.17 54.20 10.48
N LEU A 16 -6.26 54.12 11.25
CA LEU A 16 -6.27 53.59 12.61
C LEU A 16 -6.35 52.05 12.57
N ILE A 17 -5.41 51.39 13.23
CA ILE A 17 -5.37 49.93 13.38
C ILE A 17 -5.26 49.54 14.86
N LYS A 18 -5.64 48.31 15.21
CA LYS A 18 -5.45 47.77 16.56
C LYS A 18 -4.17 46.95 16.62
N ILE A 19 -3.30 47.26 17.58
CA ILE A 19 -2.06 46.53 17.82
C ILE A 19 -2.05 45.91 19.22
N GLN A 20 -1.49 44.72 19.33
CA GLN A 20 -1.33 44.01 20.61
C GLN A 20 0.05 44.30 21.20
N ARG A 21 0.08 44.70 22.48
CA ARG A 21 1.32 44.90 23.24
C ARG A 21 1.89 43.55 23.70
N SER A 22 3.16 43.55 24.11
CA SER A 22 3.85 42.36 24.64
C SER A 22 3.19 41.81 25.92
N ASN A 23 2.39 42.61 26.63
CA ASN A 23 1.60 42.21 27.79
C ASN A 23 0.16 41.76 27.42
N GLY A 24 -0.14 41.58 26.12
CA GLY A 24 -1.43 41.07 25.63
C GLY A 24 -2.52 42.11 25.43
N LEU A 25 -2.34 43.37 25.86
CA LEU A 25 -3.34 44.44 25.72
C LEU A 25 -3.42 44.97 24.28
N ILE A 26 -4.64 45.07 23.75
CA ILE A 26 -4.93 45.60 22.41
C ILE A 26 -5.30 47.08 22.51
N HIS A 27 -4.60 47.95 21.77
CA HIS A 27 -4.92 49.38 21.69
C HIS A 27 -4.84 49.90 20.25
N SER A 28 -5.44 51.06 20.00
CA SER A 28 -5.49 51.68 18.67
C SER A 28 -4.24 52.52 18.40
N ALA A 29 -3.64 52.35 17.23
CA ALA A 29 -2.48 53.10 16.76
C ALA A 29 -2.69 53.54 15.30
N VAL A 30 -2.10 54.67 14.91
CA VAL A 30 -2.21 55.25 13.57
C VAL A 30 -0.98 54.85 12.76
N ILE A 31 -1.18 54.37 11.53
CA ILE A 31 -0.08 54.06 10.61
C ILE A 31 0.56 55.36 10.13
N LYS A 32 1.88 55.50 10.28
CA LYS A 32 2.63 56.68 9.79
C LYS A 32 3.33 56.40 8.48
N THR A 33 4.01 55.25 8.37
CA THR A 33 4.72 54.84 7.16
C THR A 33 4.56 53.34 6.93
N VAL A 34 4.58 52.94 5.65
CA VAL A 34 4.44 51.54 5.22
C VAL A 34 5.68 51.19 4.40
N ASN A 35 6.45 50.20 4.85
CA ASN A 35 7.60 49.69 4.13
C ASN A 35 7.22 48.39 3.42
N ILE A 36 7.05 48.49 2.10
CA ILE A 36 6.56 47.39 1.26
C ILE A 36 7.65 46.33 1.05
N GLU A 37 8.92 46.72 1.02
CA GLU A 37 10.04 45.79 0.81
C GLU A 37 10.28 44.91 2.05
N ARG A 38 10.08 45.47 3.24
CA ARG A 38 10.23 44.75 4.52
C ARG A 38 8.94 44.14 5.06
N LEU A 39 7.81 44.33 4.36
CA LEU A 39 6.47 43.93 4.81
C LEU A 39 6.20 44.37 6.26
N SER A 40 6.51 45.63 6.57
CA SER A 40 6.36 46.25 7.89
C SER A 40 5.64 47.60 7.83
N VAL A 41 4.96 47.96 8.92
CA VAL A 41 4.29 49.24 9.10
C VAL A 41 4.75 49.90 10.39
N SER A 42 5.10 51.18 10.32
CA SER A 42 5.42 51.98 11.50
C SER A 42 4.14 52.66 12.00
N VAL A 43 3.80 52.41 13.25
CA VAL A 43 2.56 52.91 13.87
C VAL A 43 2.89 53.76 15.10
N GLU A 44 2.10 54.81 15.31
CA GLU A 44 2.22 55.71 16.46
C GLU A 44 0.91 55.79 17.24
N TRP A 45 1.02 55.91 18.56
CA TRP A 45 -0.11 56.14 19.45
C TRP A 45 0.29 57.07 20.59
N SER A 46 -0.69 57.76 21.15
CA SER A 46 -0.52 58.61 22.32
C SER A 46 -0.72 57.79 23.61
N GLU A 47 0.21 57.93 24.54
CA GLU A 47 0.13 57.35 25.88
C GLU A 47 0.46 58.46 26.88
N GLY A 48 -0.58 59.04 27.49
CA GLY A 48 -0.46 60.24 28.32
C GLY A 48 -0.05 61.47 27.49
N GLU A 49 0.92 62.24 27.98
CA GLU A 49 1.48 63.42 27.28
C GLU A 49 2.60 63.05 26.27
N SER A 50 2.87 61.75 26.06
CA SER A 50 3.94 61.27 25.18
C SER A 50 3.42 60.48 23.98
N THR A 51 4.01 60.72 22.80
CA THR A 51 3.73 59.94 21.58
C THR A 51 4.79 58.84 21.44
N LYS A 52 4.35 57.59 21.28
CA LYS A 52 5.24 56.43 21.11
C LYS A 52 4.99 55.77 19.76
N GLY A 53 6.05 55.22 19.17
CA GLY A 53 6.00 54.54 17.87
C GLY A 53 6.63 53.15 17.92
N LYS A 54 6.15 52.24 17.06
CA LYS A 54 6.70 50.89 16.89
C LYS A 54 6.56 50.42 15.44
N GLU A 55 7.55 49.68 14.95
CA GLU A 55 7.46 48.98 13.67
C GLU A 55 6.84 47.58 13.87
N VAL A 56 5.79 47.27 13.12
CA VAL A 56 4.99 46.04 13.24
C VAL A 56 4.99 45.33 11.89
N SER A 57 5.34 44.04 11.87
CA SER A 57 5.24 43.24 10.65
C SER A 57 3.79 43.09 10.21
N VAL A 58 3.54 43.15 8.90
CA VAL A 58 2.19 43.08 8.33
C VAL A 58 1.47 41.78 8.66
N ARG A 59 2.20 40.68 8.93
CA ARG A 59 1.60 39.41 9.40
C ARG A 59 1.05 39.47 10.83
N GLY A 60 1.42 40.50 11.61
CA GLY A 60 1.06 40.65 13.02
C GLY A 60 -0.09 41.62 13.30
N VAL A 61 -0.81 42.10 12.27
CA VAL A 61 -1.98 42.99 12.44
C VAL A 61 -3.27 42.15 12.40
N PRO A 62 -3.97 41.95 13.53
CA PRO A 62 -5.22 41.20 13.52
C PRO A 62 -6.31 41.99 12.78
N MET A 63 -6.85 41.40 11.71
CA MET A 63 -7.93 41.95 10.89
C MET A 63 -9.27 41.75 11.62
N LEU A 64 -9.67 42.69 12.48
CA LEU A 64 -10.98 42.68 13.13
C LEU A 64 -11.90 43.77 12.56
N THR A 65 -13.00 43.33 11.96
CA THR A 65 -14.13 44.15 11.51
C THR A 65 -14.79 44.86 12.70
N GLN A 66 -15.10 46.15 12.54
CA GLN A 66 -15.81 46.95 13.54
C GLN A 66 -17.21 46.38 13.80
N SER A 67 -17.49 45.99 15.04
CA SER A 67 -18.83 46.03 15.67
C SER A 67 -18.63 45.93 17.17
N GLY A 68 -19.15 46.91 17.91
CA GLY A 68 -18.78 47.17 19.29
C GLY A 68 -19.60 46.47 20.36
N VAL A 69 -19.18 46.80 21.59
CA VAL A 69 -19.89 46.82 22.88
C VAL A 69 -19.49 45.74 23.91
N ASN A 70 -18.94 46.32 24.98
CA ASN A 70 -18.47 45.82 26.26
C ASN A 70 -19.43 44.88 27.02
N ARG A 71 -18.88 43.93 27.80
CA ARG A 71 -18.87 44.03 29.28
C ARG A 71 -18.03 42.95 29.98
N SER A 72 -17.22 43.48 30.90
CA SER A 72 -16.48 42.93 32.04
C SER A 72 -16.96 41.59 32.64
N THR A 73 -16.00 40.67 32.88
CA THR A 73 -16.16 39.51 33.76
C THR A 73 -15.14 39.63 34.91
N LYS A 74 -15.62 39.68 36.16
CA LYS A 74 -14.81 39.42 37.36
C LYS A 74 -14.87 37.92 37.69
N MET A 75 -13.73 37.38 38.08
CA MET A 75 -13.52 36.01 38.54
C MET A 75 -13.88 35.79 40.02
N SER A 76 -14.29 34.56 40.33
CA SER A 76 -14.05 33.80 41.57
C SER A 76 -14.40 32.33 41.24
N VAL A 77 -13.47 31.39 41.05
CA VAL A 77 -12.64 30.62 42.01
C VAL A 77 -13.42 30.04 43.19
N ILE A 78 -13.80 28.75 43.08
CA ILE A 78 -13.95 27.74 44.15
C ILE A 78 -13.72 26.35 43.48
N THR A 79 -12.50 25.79 43.55
CA THR A 79 -12.07 24.60 44.36
C THR A 79 -12.94 23.35 44.28
N GLU A 80 -12.33 22.31 43.70
CA GLU A 80 -12.74 20.91 43.65
C GLU A 80 -12.69 20.25 45.04
N SER A 81 -13.65 19.35 45.32
CA SER A 81 -13.40 18.18 46.15
C SER A 81 -14.15 16.96 45.61
N GLN A 82 -13.36 15.95 45.24
CA GLN A 82 -13.69 14.52 45.15
C GLN A 82 -14.38 14.08 46.45
N GLY A 83 -15.26 13.08 46.55
CA GLY A 83 -15.70 12.00 45.68
C GLY A 83 -16.31 10.89 46.58
N SER A 84 -16.85 9.87 45.92
CA SER A 84 -17.17 8.50 46.39
C SER A 84 -18.64 8.10 46.64
N LEU A 85 -19.10 7.24 45.70
CA LEU A 85 -19.68 5.89 45.89
C LEU A 85 -20.95 5.74 46.74
N GLN A 86 -22.05 5.27 46.12
CA GLN A 86 -22.46 3.86 46.18
C GLN A 86 -23.72 3.59 45.35
N ASP A 87 -23.65 2.48 44.62
CA ASP A 87 -24.75 1.81 43.93
C ASP A 87 -25.87 1.40 44.89
N ASN A 88 -27.11 1.45 44.42
CA ASN A 88 -28.15 0.50 44.79
C ASN A 88 -29.27 0.53 43.74
N GLU A 89 -29.34 -0.53 42.95
CA GLU A 89 -30.52 -0.93 42.19
C GLU A 89 -31.62 -1.38 43.15
N MET A 90 -32.86 -0.95 42.92
CA MET A 90 -34.03 -1.69 43.39
C MET A 90 -35.25 -1.38 42.50
N GLU A 91 -35.68 -2.38 41.73
CA GLU A 91 -37.00 -2.46 41.11
C GLU A 91 -38.10 -2.50 42.18
N VAL A 92 -39.18 -1.72 42.01
CA VAL A 92 -40.52 -2.06 42.54
C VAL A 92 -41.62 -1.57 41.59
N ASP A 93 -42.50 -2.51 41.26
CA ASP A 93 -43.75 -2.41 40.48
C ASP A 93 -44.78 -1.37 40.97
N PRO A 94 -45.78 -1.01 40.13
CA PRO A 94 -46.74 0.05 40.42
C PRO A 94 -48.04 -0.51 41.02
N SER A 95 -48.40 -0.05 42.23
CA SER A 95 -49.81 0.01 42.65
C SER A 95 -49.99 0.84 43.90
N THR A 96 -50.55 2.05 43.80
CA THR A 96 -51.67 2.47 44.65
C THR A 96 -52.32 3.75 44.15
N SER A 97 -53.62 3.63 43.88
CA SER A 97 -54.58 4.70 43.70
C SER A 97 -54.81 5.48 44.99
N THR A 98 -54.84 6.82 44.95
CA THR A 98 -55.86 7.58 45.69
C THR A 98 -56.05 9.00 45.16
N GLN A 99 -57.25 9.22 44.59
CA GLN A 99 -58.15 10.37 44.74
C GLN A 99 -57.58 11.79 44.69
N THR A 100 -58.11 12.59 43.76
CA THR A 100 -58.66 13.92 44.11
C THR A 100 -59.67 14.43 43.08
N ARG A 101 -60.90 14.54 43.58
CA ARG A 101 -61.99 15.50 43.30
C ARG A 101 -62.02 16.27 41.97
N ASN A 102 -63.09 15.98 41.23
CA ASN A 102 -63.72 16.83 40.22
C ASN A 102 -64.04 18.24 40.76
N HIS A 103 -63.49 19.25 40.11
CA HIS A 103 -64.15 20.54 39.94
C HIS A 103 -64.39 20.79 38.45
N SER A 104 -65.66 21.00 38.14
CA SER A 104 -66.22 21.30 36.83
C SER A 104 -65.91 22.73 36.39
N THR A 105 -65.29 22.89 35.21
CA THR A 105 -65.20 24.16 34.50
C THR A 105 -65.38 23.94 32.99
N VAL A 106 -66.49 24.48 32.48
CA VAL A 106 -66.85 24.92 31.11
C VAL A 106 -66.05 24.39 29.90
N PRO A 107 -66.69 23.89 28.83
CA PRO A 107 -66.00 23.47 27.61
C PRO A 107 -65.53 24.70 26.80
N GLY A 108 -64.24 25.00 26.88
CA GLY A 108 -63.56 25.87 25.94
C GLY A 108 -63.08 25.06 24.73
N GLU A 109 -63.50 25.46 23.53
CA GLU A 109 -63.04 24.92 22.27
C GLU A 109 -61.51 24.93 22.19
N TRP A 110 -60.90 23.74 22.11
CA TRP A 110 -59.49 23.58 21.78
C TRP A 110 -59.30 23.95 20.31
N ARG A 111 -58.93 25.22 20.05
CA ARG A 111 -58.37 25.60 18.75
C ARG A 111 -57.12 24.77 18.53
N GLN A 112 -57.12 23.89 17.53
CA GLN A 112 -55.88 23.31 17.00
C GLN A 112 -54.93 24.46 16.70
N ALA A 113 -53.85 24.58 17.46
CA ALA A 113 -52.80 25.55 17.19
C ALA A 113 -52.26 25.29 15.78
N GLN A 114 -52.63 26.14 14.83
CA GLN A 114 -52.09 26.08 13.48
C GLN A 114 -50.58 26.31 13.57
N LYS A 115 -49.78 25.26 13.32
CA LYS A 115 -48.32 25.35 13.20
C LYS A 115 -47.97 26.52 12.27
N SER A 116 -47.12 27.43 12.74
CA SER A 116 -46.63 28.58 11.98
C SER A 116 -46.03 28.13 10.65
N ASN A 117 -46.19 28.94 9.60
CA ASN A 117 -45.68 28.63 8.25
C ASN A 117 -44.16 28.32 8.25
N ILE A 118 -43.39 28.91 9.16
CA ILE A 118 -41.95 28.65 9.30
C ILE A 118 -41.69 27.22 9.81
N VAL A 119 -42.47 26.75 10.78
CA VAL A 119 -42.38 25.38 11.32
C VAL A 119 -42.75 24.35 10.25
N LYS A 120 -43.78 24.64 9.44
CA LYS A 120 -44.17 23.80 8.29
C LYS A 120 -43.08 23.73 7.22
N GLU A 121 -42.39 24.83 6.93
CA GLU A 121 -41.26 24.84 5.98
C GLU A 121 -40.02 24.12 6.54
N MET A 122 -39.74 24.20 7.84
CA MET A 122 -38.68 23.41 8.48
C MET A 122 -38.99 21.90 8.44
N GLU A 123 -40.24 21.50 8.72
CA GLU A 123 -40.68 20.10 8.59
C GLU A 123 -40.56 19.60 7.14
N LYS A 124 -40.94 20.43 6.14
CA LYS A 124 -40.73 20.09 4.72
C LYS A 124 -39.24 19.95 4.37
N MET A 125 -38.36 20.82 4.88
CA MET A 125 -36.92 20.69 4.64
C MET A 125 -36.32 19.45 5.32
N LYS A 126 -36.78 19.10 6.53
CA LYS A 126 -36.38 17.88 7.24
C LYS A 126 -36.84 16.64 6.47
N SER A 127 -38.11 16.61 6.06
CA SER A 127 -38.68 15.53 5.24
C SER A 127 -37.93 15.37 3.91
N LYS A 128 -37.62 16.45 3.19
CA LYS A 128 -36.79 16.39 1.97
C LYS A 128 -35.37 15.87 2.21
N ARG A 129 -34.75 16.19 3.36
CA ARG A 129 -33.42 15.66 3.73
C ARG A 129 -33.47 14.19 4.10
N GLU A 130 -34.53 13.76 4.78
CA GLU A 130 -34.78 12.34 5.10
C GLU A 130 -35.07 11.54 3.85
N GLU A 131 -35.87 12.08 2.93
CA GLU A 131 -36.15 11.46 1.63
C GLU A 131 -34.89 11.35 0.78
N LYS A 132 -34.04 12.40 0.73
CA LYS A 132 -32.72 12.31 0.06
C LYS A 132 -31.79 11.29 0.73
N ARG A 133 -31.78 11.20 2.07
CA ARG A 133 -31.00 10.19 2.79
C ARG A 133 -31.52 8.78 2.51
N ALA A 134 -32.84 8.60 2.46
CA ALA A 134 -33.48 7.36 2.11
C ALA A 134 -33.16 6.96 0.66
N GLN A 135 -33.22 7.91 -0.30
CA GLN A 135 -32.84 7.67 -1.69
C GLN A 135 -31.36 7.29 -1.83
N ILE A 136 -30.43 8.00 -1.16
CA ILE A 136 -28.99 7.66 -1.18
C ILE A 136 -28.76 6.29 -0.53
N SER A 137 -29.44 5.99 0.57
CA SER A 137 -29.39 4.68 1.23
C SER A 137 -29.92 3.60 0.30
N GLU A 138 -31.06 3.82 -0.37
CA GLU A 138 -31.67 2.87 -1.28
C GLU A 138 -30.82 2.64 -2.53
N ILE A 139 -30.16 3.68 -3.06
CA ILE A 139 -29.17 3.57 -4.13
C ILE A 139 -27.96 2.74 -3.65
N ARG A 140 -27.46 2.96 -2.43
CA ARG A 140 -26.39 2.15 -1.84
C ARG A 140 -26.83 0.69 -1.67
N THR A 141 -28.06 0.44 -1.24
CA THR A 141 -28.62 -0.91 -1.07
C THR A 141 -28.81 -1.60 -2.43
N LYS A 142 -29.35 -0.90 -3.44
CA LYS A 142 -29.48 -1.42 -4.81
C LYS A 142 -28.13 -1.74 -5.44
N ARG A 143 -27.13 -0.86 -5.28
CA ARG A 143 -25.74 -1.13 -5.73
C ARG A 143 -25.07 -2.27 -4.97
N ALA A 144 -25.40 -2.46 -3.69
CA ALA A 144 -24.94 -3.60 -2.91
C ALA A 144 -25.60 -4.91 -3.37
N GLN A 145 -26.86 -4.87 -3.83
CA GLN A 145 -27.58 -6.01 -4.41
C GLN A 145 -27.06 -6.45 -5.79
N GLU A 146 -26.34 -5.57 -6.52
CA GLU A 146 -25.66 -5.93 -7.77
C GLU A 146 -24.45 -6.86 -7.52
N PHE A 147 -23.93 -6.90 -6.29
CA PHE A 147 -22.86 -7.82 -5.90
C PHE A 147 -23.44 -9.09 -5.29
N ASP A 148 -22.86 -10.24 -5.65
CA ASP A 148 -23.25 -11.54 -5.15
C ASP A 148 -23.05 -11.62 -3.63
N SER A 149 -24.16 -11.48 -2.89
CA SER A 149 -24.20 -11.55 -1.41
C SER A 149 -23.80 -12.90 -0.84
N SER A 150 -23.62 -13.92 -1.68
CA SER A 150 -23.09 -15.23 -1.27
C SER A 150 -21.55 -15.28 -1.22
N CYS A 151 -20.84 -14.21 -1.62
CA CYS A 151 -19.41 -14.08 -1.39
C CYS A 151 -19.13 -13.37 -0.06
N PRO A 152 -18.45 -13.99 0.93
CA PRO A 152 -18.22 -13.38 2.24
C PRO A 152 -17.38 -12.08 2.18
N ASN A 153 -16.53 -11.94 1.16
CA ASN A 153 -15.63 -10.79 0.99
C ASN A 153 -16.11 -9.78 -0.06
N TRP A 154 -17.41 -9.76 -0.36
CA TRP A 154 -17.98 -8.90 -1.41
C TRP A 154 -17.73 -7.40 -1.18
N GLU A 155 -17.70 -6.93 0.07
CA GLU A 155 -17.46 -5.51 0.40
C GLU A 155 -16.04 -5.08 0.01
N PHE A 156 -15.03 -5.90 0.30
CA PHE A 156 -13.65 -5.64 -0.13
C PHE A 156 -13.54 -5.71 -1.65
N ALA A 157 -14.17 -6.70 -2.29
CA ALA A 157 -14.21 -6.80 -3.75
C ALA A 157 -14.85 -5.57 -4.41
N ARG A 158 -15.92 -5.01 -3.80
CA ARG A 158 -16.55 -3.77 -4.26
C ARG A 158 -15.58 -2.60 -4.16
N MET A 159 -14.96 -2.39 -3.01
CA MET A 159 -13.99 -1.29 -2.81
C MET A 159 -12.82 -1.40 -3.79
N ILE A 160 -12.30 -2.62 -4.04
CA ILE A 160 -11.23 -2.85 -5.03
C ILE A 160 -11.72 -2.55 -6.45
N LYS A 161 -12.94 -2.97 -6.81
CA LYS A 161 -13.50 -2.69 -8.14
C LYS A 161 -13.67 -1.20 -8.39
N GLU A 162 -14.16 -0.46 -7.39
CA GLU A 162 -14.29 1.00 -7.43
C GLU A 162 -12.91 1.65 -7.58
N PHE A 163 -11.91 1.20 -6.82
CA PHE A 163 -10.54 1.68 -6.95
C PHE A 163 -9.92 1.38 -8.32
N ARG A 164 -10.13 0.17 -8.86
CA ARG A 164 -9.63 -0.19 -10.20
C ARG A 164 -10.24 0.66 -11.30
N ALA A 165 -11.48 1.11 -11.14
CA ALA A 165 -12.15 1.97 -12.11
C ALA A 165 -11.56 3.39 -12.19
N THR A 166 -10.79 3.83 -11.18
CA THR A 166 -10.12 5.14 -11.21
C THR A 166 -8.74 5.09 -11.86
N LEU A 167 -8.18 3.90 -12.11
CA LEU A 167 -6.85 3.72 -12.66
C LEU A 167 -6.87 3.60 -14.19
N ASP A 168 -5.90 4.24 -14.85
CA ASP A 168 -5.57 3.96 -16.25
C ASP A 168 -4.49 2.87 -16.30
N CYS A 169 -4.89 1.64 -16.65
CA CYS A 169 -4.02 0.48 -16.67
C CYS A 169 -3.36 0.31 -18.05
N GLN A 170 -2.04 0.42 -18.11
CA GLN A 170 -1.23 0.19 -19.31
C GLN A 170 -0.30 -1.02 -19.11
N PRO A 171 -0.70 -2.22 -19.54
CA PRO A 171 0.11 -3.41 -19.38
C PRO A 171 1.35 -3.37 -20.27
N ILE A 172 2.38 -4.12 -19.88
CA ILE A 172 3.62 -4.24 -20.66
C ILE A 172 3.35 -4.91 -22.01
N SER A 173 3.90 -4.33 -23.07
CA SER A 173 3.77 -4.84 -24.43
C SER A 173 5.08 -5.42 -24.94
N MET A 174 5.01 -6.36 -25.87
CA MET A 174 6.20 -6.93 -26.53
C MET A 174 7.05 -5.88 -27.26
N ASN A 175 6.48 -4.71 -27.59
CA ASN A 175 7.19 -3.64 -28.30
C ASN A 175 7.94 -2.67 -27.38
N ASP A 176 7.83 -2.83 -26.05
CA ASP A 176 8.57 -1.99 -25.11
C ASP A 176 10.10 -2.19 -25.24
N PRO A 177 10.90 -1.11 -25.09
CA PRO A 177 12.35 -1.21 -25.13
C PRO A 177 12.90 -1.97 -23.92
N ILE A 178 13.98 -2.71 -24.14
CA ILE A 178 14.69 -3.45 -23.10
C ILE A 178 15.85 -2.57 -22.61
N GLU A 179 15.86 -2.25 -21.32
CA GLU A 179 16.99 -1.55 -20.68
C GLU A 179 17.98 -2.57 -20.13
N GLU A 180 19.26 -2.40 -20.44
CA GLU A 180 20.33 -3.25 -19.92
C GLU A 180 20.71 -2.80 -18.49
N ARG A 181 20.44 -3.66 -17.51
CA ARG A 181 20.81 -3.45 -16.12
C ARG A 181 21.57 -4.65 -15.58
N ARG A 182 22.57 -4.41 -14.74
CA ARG A 182 23.39 -5.48 -14.14
C ARG A 182 22.58 -6.36 -13.19
N ILE A 183 21.65 -5.75 -12.46
CA ILE A 183 20.69 -6.42 -11.59
C ILE A 183 19.32 -5.96 -12.04
N CYS A 184 18.42 -6.90 -12.30
CA CYS A 184 17.04 -6.61 -12.67
C CYS A 184 16.07 -7.41 -11.79
N VAL A 185 15.13 -6.71 -11.18
CA VAL A 185 14.11 -7.27 -10.30
C VAL A 185 12.75 -7.08 -10.95
N CYS A 186 12.11 -8.20 -11.25
CA CYS A 186 10.82 -8.26 -11.90
C CYS A 186 9.79 -8.91 -10.98
N VAL A 187 8.52 -8.54 -11.14
CA VAL A 187 7.40 -9.20 -10.46
C VAL A 187 6.38 -9.69 -11.48
N ARG A 188 5.82 -10.88 -11.24
CA ARG A 188 4.79 -11.50 -12.05
C ARG A 188 3.61 -11.90 -11.19
N LYS A 189 2.44 -11.32 -11.50
CA LYS A 189 1.14 -11.76 -10.99
C LYS A 189 0.65 -12.94 -11.84
N ARG A 190 0.25 -14.03 -11.20
CA ARG A 190 -0.51 -15.10 -11.89
C ARG A 190 -2.02 -14.81 -11.85
N PRO A 191 -2.82 -15.38 -12.75
CA PRO A 191 -4.28 -15.35 -12.61
C PRO A 191 -4.76 -16.16 -11.40
N LEU A 192 -5.98 -15.85 -10.93
CA LEU A 192 -6.69 -16.69 -9.97
C LEU A 192 -6.93 -18.08 -10.56
N ASN A 193 -6.64 -19.11 -9.78
CA ASN A 193 -6.82 -20.49 -10.20
C ASN A 193 -8.30 -20.92 -10.04
N LYS A 194 -8.66 -22.06 -10.65
CA LYS A 194 -10.05 -22.57 -10.56
C LYS A 194 -10.50 -22.77 -9.11
N GLN A 195 -9.64 -23.27 -8.23
CA GLN A 195 -10.00 -23.53 -6.82
C GLN A 195 -10.27 -22.24 -6.04
N GLU A 196 -9.47 -21.19 -6.27
CA GLU A 196 -9.63 -19.85 -5.71
C GLU A 196 -10.92 -19.20 -6.21
N LEU A 197 -11.23 -19.35 -7.50
CA LEU A 197 -12.51 -18.89 -8.07
C LEU A 197 -13.71 -19.62 -7.45
N HIS A 198 -13.63 -20.94 -7.23
CA HIS A 198 -14.69 -21.71 -6.56
C HIS A 198 -14.86 -21.28 -5.09
N LYS A 199 -13.76 -20.92 -4.41
CA LYS A 199 -13.78 -20.36 -3.05
C LYS A 199 -14.20 -18.89 -3.00
N LYS A 200 -14.47 -18.26 -4.16
CA LYS A 200 -14.79 -16.83 -4.28
C LYS A 200 -13.72 -15.93 -3.66
N GLU A 201 -12.45 -16.29 -3.83
CA GLU A 201 -11.32 -15.45 -3.42
C GLU A 201 -11.33 -14.11 -4.15
N CYS A 202 -10.97 -13.05 -3.42
CA CYS A 202 -10.86 -11.72 -3.98
C CYS A 202 -9.45 -11.50 -4.55
N ASP A 203 -9.34 -10.93 -5.75
CA ASP A 203 -8.08 -10.49 -6.31
C ASP A 203 -7.67 -9.14 -5.72
N VAL A 204 -6.65 -9.16 -4.87
CA VAL A 204 -6.16 -7.99 -4.13
C VAL A 204 -4.96 -7.31 -4.79
N ILE A 205 -4.54 -7.76 -5.98
CA ILE A 205 -3.34 -7.25 -6.64
C ILE A 205 -3.69 -6.56 -7.95
N THR A 206 -3.23 -5.34 -8.14
CA THR A 206 -3.46 -4.58 -9.39
C THR A 206 -2.12 -4.14 -9.97
N VAL A 207 -1.91 -4.35 -11.27
CA VAL A 207 -0.69 -3.93 -11.98
C VAL A 207 -1.08 -2.81 -12.95
N PRO A 208 -1.04 -1.53 -12.52
CA PRO A 208 -1.50 -0.42 -13.36
C PRO A 208 -0.51 -0.06 -14.47
N SER A 209 0.78 -0.36 -14.31
CA SER A 209 1.79 -0.05 -15.32
C SER A 209 2.91 -1.07 -15.33
N LYS A 210 3.75 -1.03 -16.37
CA LYS A 210 4.90 -1.92 -16.54
C LYS A 210 5.95 -1.90 -15.43
N CYS A 211 5.93 -0.93 -14.50
CA CYS A 211 6.91 -0.84 -13.40
C CYS A 211 6.27 -0.73 -12.01
N VAL A 212 4.94 -0.66 -11.92
CA VAL A 212 4.23 -0.41 -10.65
C VAL A 212 3.28 -1.56 -10.37
N LEU A 213 3.28 -2.01 -9.11
CA LEU A 213 2.38 -3.02 -8.60
C LEU A 213 1.70 -2.51 -7.33
N LEU A 214 0.39 -2.66 -7.25
CA LEU A 214 -0.43 -2.26 -6.11
C LEU A 214 -0.95 -3.49 -5.37
N VAL A 215 -0.84 -3.47 -4.06
CA VAL A 215 -1.44 -4.45 -3.15
C VAL A 215 -2.53 -3.76 -2.35
N HIS A 216 -3.76 -4.24 -2.48
CA HIS A 216 -4.91 -3.75 -1.73
C HIS A 216 -5.08 -4.61 -0.47
N GLU A 217 -4.41 -4.24 0.62
CA GLU A 217 -4.45 -5.00 1.88
C GLU A 217 -5.81 -4.76 2.58
N PRO A 218 -6.65 -5.80 2.74
CA PRO A 218 -7.92 -5.66 3.45
C PRO A 218 -7.68 -5.54 4.96
N LYS A 219 -8.11 -4.43 5.57
CA LYS A 219 -7.96 -4.19 7.00
C LYS A 219 -9.27 -3.80 7.68
N LEU A 220 -9.27 -3.95 8.99
CA LEU A 220 -10.34 -3.55 9.89
C LEU A 220 -9.81 -2.49 10.84
N LYS A 221 -10.53 -1.37 10.96
CA LYS A 221 -10.30 -0.39 12.01
C LYS A 221 -10.73 -0.96 13.37
N VAL A 222 -10.37 -0.27 14.44
CA VAL A 222 -10.78 -0.62 15.82
C VAL A 222 -12.31 -0.63 15.96
N ASP A 223 -13.01 0.23 15.23
CA ASP A 223 -14.48 0.30 15.19
C ASP A 223 -15.13 -0.74 14.24
N LEU A 224 -14.37 -1.74 13.78
CA LEU A 224 -14.77 -2.76 12.79
C LEU A 224 -15.07 -2.23 11.39
N THR A 225 -14.80 -0.95 11.09
CA THR A 225 -14.92 -0.40 9.74
C THR A 225 -13.89 -1.06 8.81
N LYS A 226 -14.36 -1.68 7.73
CA LYS A 226 -13.51 -2.24 6.68
C LYS A 226 -12.93 -1.13 5.83
N TYR A 227 -11.62 -1.19 5.57
CA TYR A 227 -10.93 -0.29 4.65
C TYR A 227 -9.85 -1.04 3.87
N LEU A 228 -9.38 -0.44 2.79
CA LEU A 228 -8.27 -0.96 1.99
C LEU A 228 -7.04 -0.11 2.22
N GLU A 229 -5.94 -0.74 2.65
CA GLU A 229 -4.64 -0.10 2.65
C GLU A 229 -3.92 -0.46 1.35
N THR A 230 -3.86 0.50 0.42
CA THR A 230 -3.21 0.28 -0.88
C THR A 230 -1.72 0.61 -0.80
N GLN A 231 -0.87 -0.41 -0.85
CA GLN A 231 0.58 -0.26 -0.89
C GLN A 231 1.07 -0.33 -2.34
N ALA A 232 1.88 0.65 -2.75
CA ALA A 232 2.50 0.69 -4.07
C ALA A 232 3.96 0.23 -4.01
N PHE A 233 4.32 -0.67 -4.92
CA PHE A 233 5.66 -1.19 -5.08
C PHE A 233 6.16 -0.89 -6.50
N ARG A 234 7.43 -0.49 -6.61
CA ARG A 234 8.08 -0.22 -7.90
C ARG A 234 9.15 -1.25 -8.18
N PHE A 235 9.13 -1.81 -9.39
CA PHE A 235 10.08 -2.79 -9.90
C PHE A 235 10.60 -2.37 -11.28
N ASP A 236 11.60 -3.06 -11.80
CA ASP A 236 12.07 -2.82 -13.16
C ASP A 236 10.98 -3.21 -14.17
N PHE A 237 10.38 -4.40 -13.97
CA PHE A 237 9.24 -4.87 -14.73
C PHE A 237 8.17 -5.52 -13.84
N SER A 238 6.91 -5.17 -14.10
CA SER A 238 5.71 -5.70 -13.44
C SER A 238 4.82 -6.34 -14.50
N PHE A 239 4.66 -7.65 -14.41
CA PHE A 239 3.82 -8.45 -15.31
C PHE A 239 2.47 -8.73 -14.64
N ASP A 240 1.39 -8.44 -15.36
CA ASP A 240 0.02 -8.74 -14.94
C ASP A 240 -0.36 -10.21 -15.17
N GLU A 241 -1.61 -10.57 -14.85
CA GLU A 241 -2.14 -11.92 -15.04
C GLU A 241 -2.26 -12.35 -16.52
N THR A 242 -2.21 -11.41 -17.47
CA THR A 242 -2.36 -11.68 -18.90
C THR A 242 -1.01 -12.00 -19.56
N ALA A 243 0.09 -11.62 -18.91
CA ALA A 243 1.44 -11.83 -19.42
C ALA A 243 1.82 -13.32 -19.56
N SER A 244 2.13 -13.72 -20.80
CA SER A 244 2.59 -15.06 -21.13
C SER A 244 4.05 -15.30 -20.69
N ASN A 245 4.46 -16.57 -20.61
CA ASN A 245 5.86 -16.92 -20.30
C ASN A 245 6.85 -16.34 -21.33
N GLU A 246 6.42 -16.14 -22.58
CA GLU A 246 7.26 -15.56 -23.64
C GLU A 246 7.52 -14.07 -23.40
N VAL A 247 6.48 -13.31 -22.99
CA VAL A 247 6.63 -11.90 -22.61
C VAL A 247 7.58 -11.79 -21.42
N VAL A 248 7.37 -12.61 -20.38
CA VAL A 248 8.25 -12.63 -19.21
C VAL A 248 9.69 -12.96 -19.61
N TYR A 249 9.90 -13.98 -20.43
CA TYR A 249 11.23 -14.38 -20.93
C TYR A 249 11.94 -13.26 -21.67
N ARG A 250 11.23 -12.54 -22.56
CA ARG A 250 11.79 -11.46 -23.37
C ARG A 250 12.43 -10.35 -22.55
N PHE A 251 11.78 -9.95 -21.45
CA PHE A 251 12.25 -8.85 -20.59
C PHE A 251 13.16 -9.31 -19.45
N THR A 252 13.27 -10.63 -19.21
CA THR A 252 14.06 -11.18 -18.09
C THR A 252 15.31 -11.93 -18.55
N ALA A 253 15.13 -13.18 -19.00
CA ALA A 253 16.23 -14.10 -19.27
C ALA A 253 16.83 -13.94 -20.68
N ARG A 254 16.09 -13.39 -21.65
CA ARG A 254 16.57 -13.25 -23.03
C ARG A 254 17.83 -12.37 -23.16
N PRO A 255 17.94 -11.18 -22.53
CA PRO A 255 19.15 -10.36 -22.59
C PRO A 255 20.38 -11.07 -22.01
N LEU A 256 20.18 -11.93 -21.00
CA LEU A 256 21.24 -12.70 -20.36
C LEU A 256 21.87 -13.76 -21.28
N VAL A 257 21.13 -14.22 -22.31
CA VAL A 257 21.67 -15.16 -23.29
C VAL A 257 22.82 -14.50 -24.05
N GLN A 258 22.75 -13.22 -24.38
CA GLN A 258 23.85 -12.54 -25.06
C GLN A 258 25.10 -12.46 -24.16
N THR A 259 24.92 -12.20 -22.87
CA THR A 259 26.01 -12.09 -21.89
C THR A 259 26.88 -13.35 -21.82
N ILE A 260 26.30 -14.56 -21.94
CA ILE A 260 27.08 -15.80 -21.90
C ILE A 260 27.92 -16.03 -23.15
N PHE A 261 27.48 -15.55 -24.31
CA PHE A 261 28.27 -15.60 -25.55
C PHE A 261 29.42 -14.60 -25.54
N GLU A 262 29.30 -13.52 -24.77
CA GLU A 262 30.36 -12.53 -24.53
C GLU A 262 31.39 -13.00 -23.48
N GLY A 263 31.26 -14.23 -22.96
CA GLY A 263 32.17 -14.82 -21.98
C GLY A 263 31.78 -14.53 -20.52
N GLY A 264 30.56 -14.04 -20.30
CA GLY A 264 30.03 -13.71 -18.98
C GLY A 264 29.36 -14.89 -18.26
N LYS A 265 29.05 -14.65 -16.99
CA LYS A 265 28.20 -15.52 -16.16
C LYS A 265 26.89 -14.79 -15.87
N ALA A 266 25.78 -15.45 -16.12
CA ALA A 266 24.44 -14.92 -15.88
C ALA A 266 23.62 -15.87 -14.99
N THR A 267 22.77 -15.31 -14.15
CA THR A 267 21.86 -16.09 -13.30
C THR A 267 20.46 -15.50 -13.31
N CYS A 268 19.45 -16.37 -13.41
CA CYS A 268 18.04 -16.00 -13.33
C CYS A 268 17.35 -16.82 -12.22
N PHE A 269 16.72 -16.13 -11.27
CA PHE A 269 16.02 -16.72 -10.12
C PHE A 269 14.52 -16.57 -10.26
N ALA A 270 13.76 -17.64 -10.04
CA ALA A 270 12.33 -17.58 -9.76
C ALA A 270 12.11 -17.70 -8.25
N TYR A 271 11.50 -16.68 -7.64
CA TYR A 271 11.27 -16.57 -6.20
C TYR A 271 9.79 -16.33 -5.89
N GLY A 272 9.30 -16.77 -4.73
CA GLY A 272 7.91 -16.54 -4.27
C GLY A 272 7.32 -17.74 -3.55
N GLN A 273 6.07 -17.61 -3.10
CA GLN A 273 5.41 -18.64 -2.28
C GLN A 273 5.12 -19.94 -3.05
N THR A 274 4.87 -21.02 -2.35
CA THR A 274 4.29 -22.22 -2.96
C THR A 274 2.97 -21.91 -3.67
N GLY A 275 2.83 -22.40 -4.90
CA GLY A 275 1.65 -22.15 -5.74
C GLY A 275 1.62 -20.79 -6.46
N SER A 276 2.65 -19.94 -6.38
CA SER A 276 2.65 -18.65 -7.08
C SER A 276 3.03 -18.71 -8.57
N GLY A 277 3.52 -19.86 -9.07
CA GLY A 277 3.83 -20.04 -10.50
C GLY A 277 5.33 -20.10 -10.86
N LYS A 278 6.24 -20.30 -9.89
CA LYS A 278 7.69 -20.45 -10.13
C LYS A 278 8.00 -21.55 -11.15
N THR A 279 7.62 -22.79 -10.84
CA THR A 279 7.85 -23.95 -11.71
C THR A 279 7.08 -23.85 -13.04
N HIS A 280 5.89 -23.22 -13.06
CA HIS A 280 5.15 -22.96 -14.30
C HIS A 280 5.94 -22.03 -15.23
N THR A 281 6.55 -20.98 -14.68
CA THR A 281 7.34 -20.02 -15.46
C THR A 281 8.65 -20.64 -15.94
N MET A 282 9.37 -21.34 -15.06
CA MET A 282 10.68 -21.91 -15.39
C MET A 282 10.57 -23.16 -16.26
N GLY A 283 9.75 -24.12 -15.84
CA GLY A 283 9.62 -25.44 -16.46
C GLY A 283 8.48 -25.58 -17.46
N GLY A 284 7.55 -24.62 -17.56
CA GLY A 284 6.45 -24.63 -18.54
C GLY A 284 5.09 -25.05 -17.98
N ASP A 285 4.08 -24.99 -18.84
CA ASP A 285 2.66 -25.13 -18.49
C ASP A 285 2.32 -26.57 -18.08
N PHE A 286 1.41 -26.74 -17.12
CA PHE A 286 0.90 -28.06 -16.74
C PHE A 286 -0.47 -28.29 -17.36
N SER A 287 -0.59 -29.32 -18.20
CA SER A 287 -1.87 -29.85 -18.69
C SER A 287 -2.17 -31.15 -17.95
N GLY A 288 -2.90 -31.07 -16.83
CA GLY A 288 -3.12 -32.21 -15.95
C GLY A 288 -1.82 -32.68 -15.29
N LYS A 289 -1.43 -33.94 -15.52
CA LYS A 289 -0.16 -34.52 -15.02
C LYS A 289 1.02 -34.30 -15.96
N THR A 290 0.77 -33.91 -17.21
CA THR A 290 1.82 -33.71 -18.22
C THR A 290 2.24 -32.24 -18.25
N GLN A 291 3.55 -32.00 -18.14
CA GLN A 291 4.14 -30.68 -18.23
C GLN A 291 4.57 -30.42 -19.68
N ASN A 292 4.09 -29.33 -20.28
CA ASN A 292 4.56 -28.84 -21.56
C ASN A 292 5.83 -28.02 -21.35
N VAL A 293 6.96 -28.70 -21.43
CA VAL A 293 8.29 -28.14 -21.18
C VAL A 293 8.69 -27.07 -22.21
N SER A 294 8.15 -27.14 -23.44
CA SER A 294 8.51 -26.23 -24.52
C SER A 294 8.09 -24.78 -24.28
N LYS A 295 7.17 -24.54 -23.34
CA LYS A 295 6.67 -23.21 -22.96
C LYS A 295 7.33 -22.63 -21.70
N GLY A 296 8.36 -23.29 -21.16
CA GLY A 296 9.12 -22.80 -20.01
C GLY A 296 10.29 -21.90 -20.41
N ILE A 297 10.74 -21.04 -19.49
CA ILE A 297 11.95 -20.23 -19.66
C ILE A 297 13.17 -21.12 -19.96
N TYR A 298 13.28 -22.33 -19.40
CA TYR A 298 14.39 -23.25 -19.71
C TYR A 298 14.48 -23.57 -21.21
N ALA A 299 13.33 -23.86 -21.84
CA ALA A 299 13.27 -24.19 -23.25
C ALA A 299 13.48 -22.94 -24.14
N PHE A 300 12.89 -21.80 -23.77
CA PHE A 300 13.08 -20.54 -24.52
C PHE A 300 14.53 -20.08 -24.51
N ALA A 301 15.19 -20.10 -23.34
CA ALA A 301 16.61 -19.78 -23.23
C ALA A 301 17.47 -20.71 -24.09
N SER A 302 17.19 -22.01 -24.03
CA SER A 302 17.94 -23.02 -24.81
C SER A 302 17.76 -22.83 -26.32
N ARG A 303 16.54 -22.53 -26.78
CA ARG A 303 16.26 -22.24 -28.19
C ARG A 303 17.06 -21.02 -28.66
N ASP A 304 17.02 -19.93 -27.90
CA ASP A 304 17.75 -18.72 -28.25
C ASP A 304 19.27 -18.93 -28.22
N VAL A 305 19.80 -19.77 -27.33
CA VAL A 305 21.23 -20.14 -27.31
C VAL A 305 21.64 -20.76 -28.65
N PHE A 306 20.90 -21.75 -29.16
CA PHE A 306 21.22 -22.37 -30.45
C PHE A 306 21.02 -21.41 -31.63
N VAL A 307 20.00 -20.54 -31.57
CA VAL A 307 19.82 -19.48 -32.57
C VAL A 307 21.01 -18.53 -32.57
N LEU A 308 21.48 -18.04 -31.43
CA LEU A 308 22.65 -17.17 -31.34
C LEU A 308 23.93 -17.87 -31.79
N GLN A 309 24.12 -19.14 -31.43
CA GLN A 309 25.27 -19.93 -31.86
C GLN A 309 25.36 -20.05 -33.39
N SER A 310 24.21 -20.13 -34.07
CA SER A 310 24.14 -20.20 -35.54
C SER A 310 24.47 -18.88 -36.24
N GLN A 311 24.46 -17.74 -35.51
CA GLN A 311 24.75 -16.44 -36.09
C GLN A 311 26.22 -16.32 -36.51
N PRO A 312 26.54 -15.62 -37.63
CA PRO A 312 27.91 -15.47 -38.13
C PRO A 312 28.90 -14.92 -37.08
N ARG A 313 28.44 -14.07 -36.16
CA ARG A 313 29.25 -13.46 -35.10
C ARG A 313 29.82 -14.49 -34.11
N TYR A 314 29.10 -15.56 -33.84
CA TYR A 314 29.46 -16.57 -32.84
C TYR A 314 29.87 -17.91 -33.47
N ARG A 315 29.48 -18.17 -34.73
CA ARG A 315 29.80 -19.42 -35.45
C ARG A 315 31.30 -19.73 -35.51
N ASN A 316 32.15 -18.71 -35.61
CA ASN A 316 33.61 -18.88 -35.71
C ASN A 316 34.30 -19.15 -34.35
N GLN A 317 33.55 -19.24 -33.26
CA GLN A 317 34.12 -19.40 -31.92
C GLN A 317 34.28 -20.86 -31.47
N ASP A 318 33.82 -21.84 -32.26
CA ASP A 318 33.85 -23.28 -31.94
C ASP A 318 33.32 -23.58 -30.53
N LEU A 319 32.13 -23.03 -30.22
CA LEU A 319 31.50 -23.20 -28.92
C LEU A 319 30.71 -24.50 -28.87
N GLU A 320 30.96 -25.30 -27.84
CA GLU A 320 30.21 -26.50 -27.50
C GLU A 320 29.22 -26.18 -26.37
N VAL A 321 27.98 -26.67 -26.50
CA VAL A 321 26.91 -26.45 -25.51
C VAL A 321 26.77 -27.69 -24.63
N TYR A 322 26.83 -27.48 -23.32
CA TYR A 322 26.61 -28.48 -22.30
C TYR A 322 25.46 -28.05 -21.40
N VAL A 323 24.70 -29.02 -20.87
CA VAL A 323 23.65 -28.77 -19.89
C VAL A 323 23.86 -29.60 -18.64
N THR A 324 23.47 -29.03 -17.50
CA THR A 324 23.39 -29.73 -16.22
C THR A 324 22.03 -29.47 -15.59
N PHE A 325 21.53 -30.44 -14.81
CA PHE A 325 20.31 -30.24 -14.04
C PHE A 325 20.44 -30.96 -12.71
N PHE A 326 20.35 -30.19 -11.61
CA PHE A 326 20.45 -30.74 -10.26
C PHE A 326 19.46 -30.05 -9.32
N GLU A 327 19.13 -30.74 -8.23
CA GLU A 327 18.33 -30.19 -7.15
C GLU A 327 19.12 -30.07 -5.86
N ILE A 328 18.80 -29.05 -5.07
CA ILE A 328 19.30 -28.85 -3.72
C ILE A 328 18.13 -29.10 -2.77
N TYR A 329 18.25 -30.16 -1.98
CA TYR A 329 17.22 -30.59 -1.03
C TYR A 329 17.85 -30.90 0.32
N ASN A 330 17.33 -30.28 1.38
CA ASN A 330 17.81 -30.42 2.76
C ASN A 330 19.35 -30.27 2.88
N GLY A 331 19.89 -29.23 2.22
CA GLY A 331 21.31 -28.97 2.17
C GLY A 331 22.16 -30.06 1.49
N LYS A 332 21.57 -30.94 0.67
CA LYS A 332 22.30 -31.92 -0.14
C LYS A 332 22.00 -31.65 -1.61
N VAL A 333 22.99 -31.92 -2.47
CA VAL A 333 22.86 -31.74 -3.92
C VAL A 333 22.64 -33.09 -4.56
N PHE A 334 21.67 -33.17 -5.48
CA PHE A 334 21.31 -34.39 -6.21
C PHE A 334 21.26 -34.11 -7.70
N ASP A 335 21.92 -34.94 -8.50
CA ASP A 335 21.93 -34.82 -9.96
C ASP A 335 20.63 -35.38 -10.56
N LEU A 336 19.83 -34.53 -11.20
CA LEU A 336 18.56 -34.93 -11.80
C LEU A 336 18.75 -35.65 -13.15
N LEU A 337 19.88 -35.44 -13.83
CA LEU A 337 20.22 -36.15 -15.06
C LEU A 337 20.82 -37.53 -14.78
N ASN A 338 21.28 -37.76 -13.55
CA ASN A 338 21.85 -39.02 -13.10
C ASN A 338 21.02 -39.68 -11.97
N LYS A 339 19.69 -39.75 -12.15
CA LYS A 339 18.75 -40.48 -11.26
C LYS A 339 18.86 -40.11 -9.77
N LYS A 340 18.98 -38.82 -9.46
CA LYS A 340 19.19 -38.27 -8.10
C LYS A 340 20.47 -38.79 -7.41
N ALA A 341 21.55 -38.99 -8.17
CA ALA A 341 22.85 -39.29 -7.58
C ALA A 341 23.27 -38.16 -6.64
N LYS A 342 23.61 -38.49 -5.39
CA LYS A 342 24.03 -37.52 -4.39
C LYS A 342 25.42 -36.99 -4.73
N LEU A 343 25.55 -35.67 -4.84
CA LEU A 343 26.79 -34.97 -5.15
C LEU A 343 27.44 -34.35 -3.91
N ARG A 344 28.75 -34.13 -3.99
CA ARG A 344 29.52 -33.43 -2.95
C ARG A 344 29.86 -32.02 -3.42
N VAL A 345 29.63 -31.04 -2.56
CA VAL A 345 30.00 -29.64 -2.81
C VAL A 345 31.27 -29.37 -2.03
N LEU A 346 32.34 -28.98 -2.73
CA LEU A 346 33.65 -28.69 -2.16
C LEU A 346 34.07 -27.28 -2.58
N GLU A 347 34.91 -26.64 -1.79
CA GLU A 347 35.51 -25.33 -2.08
C GLU A 347 37.00 -25.54 -2.33
N ASP A 348 37.52 -24.95 -3.40
CA ASP A 348 38.95 -25.04 -3.73
C ASP A 348 39.78 -23.97 -2.99
N GLY A 349 41.12 -24.04 -3.11
CA GLY A 349 42.03 -23.08 -2.50
C GLY A 349 41.92 -21.64 -3.05
N LYS A 350 41.09 -21.41 -4.09
CA LYS A 350 40.77 -20.10 -4.66
C LYS A 350 39.36 -19.64 -4.30
N GLN A 351 38.73 -20.27 -3.30
CA GLN A 351 37.35 -20.00 -2.86
C GLN A 351 36.32 -20.24 -3.98
N GLN A 352 36.63 -21.05 -5.00
CA GLN A 352 35.66 -21.46 -5.99
C GLN A 352 34.98 -22.75 -5.56
N VAL A 353 33.66 -22.70 -5.48
CA VAL A 353 32.86 -23.87 -5.12
C VAL A 353 32.66 -24.76 -6.36
N GLN A 354 33.01 -26.03 -6.23
CA GLN A 354 32.88 -27.06 -7.24
C GLN A 354 31.94 -28.17 -6.78
N VAL A 355 31.05 -28.60 -7.68
CA VAL A 355 30.13 -29.72 -7.43
C VAL A 355 30.73 -30.98 -8.04
N VAL A 356 31.33 -31.81 -7.19
CA VAL A 356 32.04 -33.02 -7.63
C VAL A 356 31.04 -34.10 -8.01
N GLY A 357 31.20 -34.62 -9.22
CA GLY A 357 30.38 -35.70 -9.78
C GLY A 357 29.15 -35.24 -10.56
N LEU A 358 28.98 -33.93 -10.78
CA LEU A 358 27.89 -33.40 -11.61
C LEU A 358 28.09 -33.82 -13.07
N GLN A 359 27.07 -34.43 -13.69
CA GLN A 359 27.15 -34.81 -15.10
C GLN A 359 26.85 -33.63 -16.02
N GLU A 360 27.86 -33.25 -16.81
CA GLU A 360 27.69 -32.34 -17.95
C GLU A 360 27.31 -33.15 -19.19
N ARG A 361 26.12 -32.91 -19.74
CA ARG A 361 25.65 -33.56 -20.97
C ARG A 361 25.81 -32.61 -22.14
N GLN A 362 26.58 -33.02 -23.15
CA GLN A 362 26.69 -32.28 -24.40
C GLN A 362 25.37 -32.36 -25.17
N VAL A 363 24.94 -31.24 -25.73
CA VAL A 363 23.70 -31.12 -26.49
C VAL A 363 23.97 -30.42 -27.82
N SER A 364 23.27 -30.86 -28.88
CA SER A 364 23.51 -30.39 -30.25
C SER A 364 22.33 -29.59 -30.83
N CYS A 365 21.13 -29.78 -30.27
CA CYS A 365 19.93 -29.05 -30.68
C CYS A 365 19.03 -28.70 -29.49
N ALA A 366 18.05 -27.82 -29.73
CA ALA A 366 17.08 -27.43 -28.71
C ALA A 366 16.23 -28.62 -28.21
N ASP A 367 15.90 -29.58 -29.08
CA ASP A 367 15.12 -30.77 -28.72
C ASP A 367 15.88 -31.70 -27.77
N ASP A 368 17.21 -31.81 -27.90
CA ASP A 368 18.05 -32.53 -26.94
C ASP A 368 17.88 -31.94 -25.53
N VAL A 369 17.86 -30.61 -25.45
CA VAL A 369 17.71 -29.91 -24.17
C VAL A 369 16.32 -30.11 -23.59
N ILE A 370 15.28 -30.04 -24.41
CA ILE A 370 13.89 -30.31 -23.97
C ILE A 370 13.80 -31.72 -23.37
N ARG A 371 14.38 -32.73 -24.02
CA ARG A 371 14.44 -34.12 -23.49
C ARG A 371 15.16 -34.20 -22.15
N MET A 372 16.27 -33.48 -21.98
CA MET A 372 16.99 -33.43 -20.70
C MET A 372 16.16 -32.78 -19.59
N ILE A 373 15.43 -31.71 -19.90
CA ILE A 373 14.55 -31.03 -18.94
C ILE A 373 13.37 -31.94 -18.57
N GLU A 374 12.74 -32.61 -19.53
CA GLU A 374 11.67 -33.60 -19.28
C GLU A 374 12.15 -34.72 -18.35
N MET A 375 13.33 -35.29 -18.62
CA MET A 375 13.94 -36.31 -17.79
C MET A 375 14.20 -35.81 -16.36
N GLY A 376 14.79 -34.61 -16.22
CA GLY A 376 15.06 -34.02 -14.91
C GLY A 376 13.80 -33.65 -14.13
N SER A 377 12.77 -33.13 -14.81
CA SER A 377 11.47 -32.79 -14.21
C SER A 377 10.69 -34.04 -13.77
N ALA A 378 10.73 -35.12 -14.56
CA ALA A 378 10.16 -36.41 -14.17
C ALA A 378 10.91 -37.00 -12.95
N CYS A 379 12.24 -36.92 -12.96
CA CYS A 379 13.07 -37.37 -11.84
C CYS A 379 12.73 -36.57 -10.56
N ARG A 380 12.60 -35.24 -10.66
CA ARG A 380 12.18 -34.38 -9.54
C ARG A 380 10.82 -34.81 -8.97
N THR A 381 9.83 -35.04 -9.84
CA THR A 381 8.44 -35.40 -9.49
C THR A 381 8.29 -36.79 -8.89
N SER A 382 9.13 -37.76 -9.28
CA SER A 382 9.06 -39.15 -8.80
C SER A 382 9.25 -39.34 -7.28
N GLY A 383 9.72 -38.33 -6.56
CA GLY A 383 9.84 -38.33 -5.09
C GLY A 383 8.61 -37.82 -4.33
N GLN A 384 7.47 -37.58 -5.01
CA GLN A 384 6.26 -37.05 -4.38
C GLN A 384 5.49 -38.13 -3.62
N THR A 385 5.39 -38.01 -2.29
CA THR A 385 4.32 -38.65 -1.50
C THR A 385 3.11 -37.70 -1.47
N PHE A 386 1.89 -38.22 -1.26
CA PHE A 386 0.63 -37.45 -1.24
C PHE A 386 0.63 -36.21 -0.32
N ALA A 387 1.53 -36.15 0.67
CA ALA A 387 1.71 -35.03 1.61
C ALA A 387 2.85 -34.05 1.23
N ASN A 388 3.70 -34.40 0.25
CA ASN A 388 4.94 -33.70 -0.08
C ASN A 388 4.99 -33.35 -1.57
N SER A 389 4.46 -32.18 -1.94
CA SER A 389 4.72 -31.60 -3.27
C SER A 389 6.21 -31.22 -3.37
N SER A 390 7.06 -32.15 -3.81
CA SER A 390 8.53 -31.99 -3.83
C SER A 390 9.03 -30.70 -4.50
N SER A 391 8.29 -30.14 -5.48
CA SER A 391 8.68 -28.89 -6.15
C SER A 391 8.67 -27.66 -5.24
N SER A 392 7.94 -27.67 -4.13
CA SER A 392 7.97 -26.54 -3.17
C SER A 392 9.13 -26.60 -2.18
N ARG A 393 9.80 -27.76 -2.05
CA ARG A 393 10.77 -28.00 -0.96
C ARG A 393 12.20 -28.26 -1.43
N SER A 394 12.43 -28.35 -2.74
CA SER A 394 13.78 -28.40 -3.32
C SER A 394 14.00 -27.25 -4.30
N HIS A 395 15.20 -26.68 -4.28
CA HIS A 395 15.63 -25.72 -5.29
C HIS A 395 16.13 -26.49 -6.51
N ALA A 396 15.64 -26.18 -7.70
CA ALA A 396 16.12 -26.80 -8.94
C ALA A 396 17.00 -25.82 -9.70
N CYS A 397 18.17 -26.26 -10.14
CA CYS A 397 19.11 -25.46 -10.90
C CYS A 397 19.41 -26.15 -12.23
N PHE A 398 18.98 -25.51 -13.31
CA PHE A 398 19.31 -25.88 -14.67
C PHE A 398 20.40 -24.95 -15.18
N GLN A 399 21.50 -25.50 -15.69
CA GLN A 399 22.60 -24.68 -16.20
C GLN A 399 22.87 -24.98 -17.67
N ILE A 400 23.12 -23.92 -18.43
CA ILE A 400 23.63 -23.97 -19.80
C ILE A 400 25.07 -23.49 -19.75
N ILE A 401 26.00 -24.31 -20.22
CA ILE A 401 27.44 -24.09 -20.14
C ILE A 401 27.98 -24.05 -21.57
N LEU A 402 28.65 -22.95 -21.92
CA LEU A 402 29.37 -22.83 -23.18
C LEU A 402 30.84 -23.11 -22.93
N ARG A 403 31.40 -24.07 -23.67
CA ARG A 403 32.83 -24.39 -23.63
C ARG A 403 33.49 -24.10 -24.97
N ARG A 404 34.70 -23.56 -24.92
CA ARG A 404 35.56 -23.33 -26.09
C ARG A 404 36.83 -24.15 -25.92
N ARG A 405 37.02 -25.17 -26.76
CA ARG A 405 38.19 -26.09 -26.68
C ARG A 405 38.40 -26.63 -25.26
N GLY A 406 37.31 -27.07 -24.62
CA GLY A 406 37.30 -27.58 -23.24
C GLY A 406 37.32 -26.54 -22.12
N LYS A 407 37.66 -25.27 -22.38
CA LYS A 407 37.64 -24.20 -21.38
C LYS A 407 36.25 -23.59 -21.23
N LEU A 408 35.87 -23.25 -20.00
CA LEU A 408 34.60 -22.55 -19.72
C LEU A 408 34.63 -21.16 -20.37
N HIS A 409 33.71 -20.92 -21.30
CA HIS A 409 33.51 -19.61 -21.95
C HIS A 409 32.42 -18.82 -21.24
N GLY A 410 31.23 -19.40 -21.09
CA GLY A 410 30.08 -18.75 -20.46
C GLY A 410 29.23 -19.73 -19.68
N LYS A 411 28.51 -19.24 -18.66
CA LYS A 411 27.61 -20.06 -17.84
C LYS A 411 26.32 -19.31 -17.56
N PHE A 412 25.19 -19.89 -17.95
CA PHE A 412 23.85 -19.41 -17.59
C PHE A 412 23.24 -20.36 -16.56
N SER A 413 22.90 -19.85 -15.38
CA SER A 413 22.21 -20.61 -14.34
C SER A 413 20.76 -20.14 -14.22
N LEU A 414 19.81 -21.05 -14.43
CA LEU A 414 18.37 -20.82 -14.31
C LEU A 414 17.86 -21.57 -13.09
N VAL A 415 17.39 -20.85 -12.08
CA VAL A 415 17.12 -21.38 -10.74
C VAL A 415 15.65 -21.26 -10.39
N ASP A 416 14.98 -22.38 -10.15
CA ASP A 416 13.62 -22.47 -9.58
C ASP A 416 13.74 -22.70 -8.08
N LEU A 417 13.55 -21.65 -7.29
CA LEU A 417 13.71 -21.72 -5.84
C LEU A 417 12.51 -22.43 -5.19
N ALA A 418 12.75 -23.00 -4.01
CA ALA A 418 11.72 -23.49 -3.11
C ALA A 418 10.78 -22.35 -2.65
N GLY A 419 9.62 -22.73 -2.12
CA GLY A 419 8.66 -21.77 -1.56
C GLY A 419 9.22 -21.01 -0.35
N ASN A 420 8.83 -19.74 -0.20
CA ASN A 420 9.23 -18.88 0.93
C ASN A 420 8.16 -18.83 2.05
N GLU A 421 7.28 -19.84 2.14
CA GLU A 421 6.30 -19.98 3.23
C GLU A 421 6.94 -19.98 4.63
N ARG A 422 6.15 -19.57 5.64
CA ARG A 422 6.66 -19.37 7.01
C ARG A 422 6.68 -20.68 7.78
N GLY A 423 7.59 -20.77 8.75
CA GLY A 423 7.64 -21.90 9.69
C GLY A 423 6.36 -22.07 10.51
N ALA A 424 5.60 -20.99 10.71
CA ALA A 424 4.30 -21.02 11.39
C ALA A 424 3.27 -21.89 10.66
N ASP A 425 3.28 -21.85 9.32
CA ASP A 425 2.36 -22.61 8.44
C ASP A 425 2.62 -24.12 8.50
N THR A 426 3.82 -24.52 8.96
CA THR A 426 4.28 -25.90 9.06
C THR A 426 4.45 -26.35 10.53
N SER A 427 3.93 -25.58 11.48
CA SER A 427 4.03 -25.87 12.92
C SER A 427 3.42 -27.23 13.29
N SER A 428 2.28 -27.56 12.68
CA SER A 428 1.56 -28.85 12.83
C SER A 428 2.12 -29.99 11.99
N ALA A 429 3.13 -29.74 11.15
CA ALA A 429 3.72 -30.75 10.28
C ALA A 429 4.76 -31.63 11.01
N ASP A 430 5.11 -32.76 10.37
CA ASP A 430 6.10 -33.70 10.87
C ASP A 430 7.48 -33.03 11.08
N ARG A 431 8.28 -33.57 12.00
CA ARG A 431 9.61 -33.08 12.34
C ARG A 431 10.50 -32.94 11.11
N GLN A 432 10.40 -33.88 10.17
CA GLN A 432 11.16 -33.87 8.93
C GLN A 432 10.79 -32.66 8.05
N THR A 433 9.49 -32.37 7.88
CA THR A 433 8.99 -31.20 7.14
C THR A 433 9.42 -29.88 7.79
N ARG A 434 9.46 -29.82 9.12
CA ARG A 434 9.91 -28.63 9.85
C ARG A 434 11.40 -28.35 9.64
N MET A 435 12.24 -29.39 9.66
CA MET A 435 13.67 -29.25 9.38
C MET A 435 13.93 -28.82 7.93
N GLU A 436 13.15 -29.34 6.98
CA GLU A 436 13.21 -28.90 5.58
C GLU A 436 12.88 -27.41 5.43
N GLY A 437 11.80 -26.95 6.06
CA GLY A 437 11.43 -25.54 6.06
C GLY A 437 12.51 -24.61 6.63
N ALA A 438 13.21 -25.05 7.68
CA ALA A 438 14.33 -24.31 8.26
C ALA A 438 15.51 -24.17 7.28
N GLU A 439 15.90 -25.25 6.60
CA GLU A 439 16.99 -25.22 5.62
C GLU A 439 16.62 -24.41 4.36
N ILE A 440 15.35 -24.47 3.92
CA ILE A 440 14.85 -23.62 2.83
C ILE A 440 14.98 -22.15 3.22
N ASN A 441 14.46 -21.75 4.38
CA ASN A 441 14.55 -20.36 4.83
C ASN A 441 15.99 -19.89 5.04
N LYS A 442 16.87 -20.75 5.54
CA LYS A 442 18.30 -20.47 5.65
C LYS A 442 18.95 -20.20 4.28
N SER A 443 18.65 -21.02 3.29
CA SER A 443 19.16 -20.83 1.92
C SER A 443 18.59 -19.59 1.23
N LEU A 444 17.31 -19.27 1.46
CA LEU A 444 16.67 -18.05 0.93
C LEU A 444 17.21 -16.79 1.62
N LEU A 445 17.48 -16.82 2.92
CA LEU A 445 18.10 -15.68 3.62
C LEU A 445 19.52 -15.42 3.10
N ALA A 446 20.28 -16.48 2.81
CA ALA A 446 21.61 -16.36 2.21
C ALA A 446 21.58 -15.72 0.81
N LEU A 447 20.49 -15.93 0.07
CA LEU A 447 20.20 -15.43 -1.27
C LEU A 447 19.62 -14.01 -1.32
N LYS A 448 19.44 -13.34 -0.18
CA LYS A 448 18.82 -12.01 -0.13
C LYS A 448 19.40 -11.09 -1.19
N VAL A 449 18.52 -10.35 -1.87
CA VAL A 449 18.88 -9.42 -2.95
C VAL A 449 20.00 -8.48 -2.52
N GLU A 450 20.03 -8.09 -1.25
CA GLU A 450 21.10 -7.32 -0.62
C GLU A 450 22.50 -7.95 -0.80
N CYS A 451 22.64 -9.27 -0.61
CA CYS A 451 23.89 -9.98 -0.87
C CYS A 451 24.25 -9.99 -2.37
N ILE A 452 23.25 -10.08 -3.25
CA ILE A 452 23.44 -9.99 -4.72
C ILE A 452 23.88 -8.57 -5.11
N ARG A 453 23.33 -7.54 -4.46
CA ARG A 453 23.67 -6.13 -4.68
C ARG A 453 25.05 -5.78 -4.12
N ASP A 454 25.41 -6.29 -2.94
CA ASP A 454 26.74 -6.14 -2.37
C ASP A 454 27.82 -6.77 -3.26
N LEU A 455 27.51 -7.89 -3.92
CA LEU A 455 28.35 -8.49 -4.96
C LEU A 455 28.45 -7.59 -6.20
N GLY A 456 27.37 -6.89 -6.56
CA GLY A 456 27.35 -5.89 -7.63
C GLY A 456 28.19 -4.65 -7.31
N GLN A 457 28.29 -4.26 -6.03
CA GLN A 457 28.97 -3.04 -5.54
C GLN A 457 30.43 -3.26 -5.11
N ASN A 458 30.98 -4.48 -5.22
CA ASN A 458 32.36 -4.81 -4.84
C ASN A 458 32.75 -4.35 -3.42
N LYS A 459 31.84 -4.45 -2.43
CA LYS A 459 32.17 -4.12 -1.03
C LYS A 459 33.21 -5.10 -0.48
N SER A 460 34.17 -4.61 0.32
CA SER A 460 35.36 -5.35 0.78
C SER A 460 35.07 -6.55 1.69
N HIS A 461 33.94 -6.56 2.39
CA HIS A 461 33.51 -7.65 3.25
C HIS A 461 32.06 -8.05 2.92
N THR A 462 31.92 -9.02 2.02
CA THR A 462 30.64 -9.70 1.83
C THR A 462 30.56 -10.86 2.86
N PRO A 463 29.51 -10.94 3.70
CA PRO A 463 29.41 -11.98 4.72
C PRO A 463 29.10 -13.36 4.09
N PHE A 464 30.16 -14.05 3.64
CA PHE A 464 30.11 -15.39 3.05
C PHE A 464 30.19 -16.53 4.09
N ARG A 465 30.41 -16.21 5.37
CA ARG A 465 30.87 -17.18 6.40
C ARG A 465 29.89 -18.31 6.76
N ASN A 466 28.65 -18.29 6.27
CA ASN A 466 27.62 -19.33 6.52
C ASN A 466 27.08 -20.03 5.25
N LYS A 467 27.71 -19.82 4.08
CA LYS A 467 27.08 -20.07 2.78
C LYS A 467 27.96 -20.96 1.89
N GLN A 468 27.65 -22.25 1.76
CA GLN A 468 28.47 -23.17 0.94
C GLN A 468 27.72 -23.88 -0.20
N LYS A 469 26.38 -23.81 -0.26
CA LYS A 469 25.61 -24.69 -1.17
C LYS A 469 24.90 -23.98 -2.32
N LEU A 470 24.57 -22.70 -2.16
CA LEU A 470 24.06 -21.87 -3.27
C LEU A 470 25.09 -20.88 -3.84
N ASP A 471 26.17 -20.58 -3.11
CA ASP A 471 27.21 -19.64 -3.56
C ASP A 471 27.97 -20.12 -4.81
N ALA A 472 28.07 -21.43 -5.03
CA ALA A 472 28.62 -22.00 -6.28
C ALA A 472 27.91 -21.47 -7.53
N CYS A 473 26.63 -21.13 -7.39
CA CYS A 473 25.78 -20.63 -8.46
C CYS A 473 25.78 -19.10 -8.58
N LEU A 474 26.16 -18.38 -7.53
CA LEU A 474 25.95 -16.92 -7.38
C LEU A 474 27.14 -16.03 -7.78
N SER A 475 28.27 -16.59 -8.21
CA SER A 475 29.44 -15.83 -8.70
C SER A 475 29.24 -15.15 -10.07
N SER A 476 28.02 -14.70 -10.38
CA SER A 476 27.63 -14.14 -11.69
C SER A 476 27.64 -12.62 -11.70
N SER A 477 28.13 -12.05 -12.80
CA SER A 477 28.22 -10.60 -13.00
C SER A 477 26.87 -9.95 -13.28
N LEU A 478 25.89 -10.68 -13.83
CA LEU A 478 24.51 -10.24 -14.05
C LEU A 478 23.49 -11.18 -13.41
N CYS A 479 22.50 -10.61 -12.71
CA CYS A 479 21.48 -11.35 -11.97
C CYS A 479 20.08 -10.81 -12.24
N PHE A 480 19.17 -11.68 -12.68
CA PHE A 480 17.75 -11.38 -12.81
C PHE A 480 16.96 -12.16 -11.76
N GLN A 481 16.03 -11.49 -11.09
CA GLN A 481 15.14 -12.13 -10.13
C GLN A 481 13.69 -11.86 -10.50
N ILE A 482 12.93 -12.94 -10.68
CA ILE A 482 11.51 -12.92 -11.01
C ILE A 482 10.72 -13.35 -9.78
N ALA A 483 10.02 -12.40 -9.19
CA ALA A 483 9.09 -12.60 -8.10
C ALA A 483 7.75 -13.11 -8.63
N MET A 484 7.29 -14.23 -8.11
CA MET A 484 6.01 -14.81 -8.46
C MET A 484 5.05 -14.61 -7.30
N ILE A 485 3.93 -13.93 -7.55
CA ILE A 485 2.94 -13.59 -6.51
C ILE A 485 1.58 -14.21 -6.81
N SER A 486 0.86 -14.55 -5.75
CA SER A 486 -0.52 -15.04 -5.82
C SER A 486 -1.50 -13.88 -5.63
N PRO A 487 -2.53 -13.72 -6.48
CA PRO A 487 -3.46 -12.59 -6.40
C PRO A 487 -4.51 -12.68 -5.29
N GLY A 488 -4.72 -13.87 -4.71
CA GLY A 488 -5.81 -14.11 -3.76
C GLY A 488 -5.62 -13.40 -2.42
N MET A 489 -6.73 -12.92 -1.85
CA MET A 489 -6.80 -12.28 -0.53
C MET A 489 -6.16 -13.12 0.58
N SER A 490 -6.41 -14.44 0.59
CA SER A 490 -5.78 -15.36 1.57
C SER A 490 -4.25 -15.42 1.46
N SER A 491 -3.68 -15.01 0.33
CA SER A 491 -2.23 -14.97 0.09
C SER A 491 -1.63 -13.57 0.23
N CYS A 492 -2.40 -12.57 0.70
CA CYS A 492 -1.95 -11.18 0.78
C CYS A 492 -0.68 -11.03 1.65
N GLU A 493 -0.64 -11.70 2.80
CA GLU A 493 0.53 -11.64 3.70
C GLU A 493 1.79 -12.23 3.06
N TYR A 494 1.69 -13.39 2.41
CA TYR A 494 2.81 -14.01 1.68
C TYR A 494 3.29 -13.15 0.52
N THR A 495 2.35 -12.50 -0.17
CA THR A 495 2.65 -11.57 -1.26
C THR A 495 3.41 -10.35 -0.73
N LEU A 496 2.94 -9.72 0.35
CA LEU A 496 3.64 -8.60 0.98
C LEU A 496 5.05 -8.99 1.46
N ASN A 497 5.24 -10.18 2.05
CA ASN A 497 6.58 -10.65 2.44
C ASN A 497 7.50 -10.80 1.22
N THR A 498 6.97 -11.36 0.12
CA THR A 498 7.72 -11.54 -1.13
C THR A 498 8.11 -10.20 -1.74
N LEU A 499 7.18 -9.25 -1.77
CA LEU A 499 7.40 -7.90 -2.30
C LEU A 499 8.38 -7.11 -1.42
N ARG A 500 8.23 -7.15 -0.10
CA ARG A 500 9.14 -6.48 0.86
C ARG A 500 10.56 -7.03 0.81
N TYR A 501 10.72 -8.33 0.63
CA TYR A 501 12.02 -8.97 0.48
C TYR A 501 12.79 -8.48 -0.76
N LEU A 502 12.07 -8.05 -1.80
CA LEU A 502 12.63 -7.61 -3.07
C LEU A 502 12.66 -6.10 -3.22
N SER A 503 11.70 -5.41 -2.61
CA SER A 503 11.65 -3.97 -2.61
C SER A 503 12.84 -3.44 -1.85
N LYS A 504 13.45 -2.42 -2.41
CA LYS A 504 14.39 -1.59 -1.67
C LYS A 504 13.61 -0.97 -0.52
N GLU A 505 13.86 -1.39 0.73
CA GLU A 505 13.76 -0.43 1.84
C GLU A 505 14.95 0.52 1.70
N GLU A 506 14.97 1.30 0.62
CA GLU A 506 15.71 2.55 0.57
C GLU A 506 14.71 3.56 1.16
N GLU A 507 14.90 3.87 2.44
CA GLU A 507 14.44 5.15 3.02
C GLU A 507 15.10 6.36 2.33
N GLU A 508 16.01 6.15 1.37
CA GLU A 508 16.64 7.20 0.59
C GLU A 508 15.87 7.51 -0.70
N GLU A 509 15.32 8.72 -0.72
CA GLU A 509 14.94 9.52 -1.88
C GLU A 509 14.04 8.81 -2.90
N LEU A 510 12.80 8.55 -2.45
CA LEU A 510 11.65 8.56 -3.35
C LEU A 510 11.76 9.80 -4.25
N SER A 511 11.68 9.58 -5.58
CA SER A 511 11.49 10.67 -6.55
C SER A 511 10.54 11.72 -5.98
N PRO A 512 10.83 13.03 -6.04
CA PRO A 512 10.02 14.08 -5.41
C PRO A 512 8.54 14.08 -5.85
N HIS A 513 8.19 13.38 -6.92
CA HIS A 513 6.80 13.15 -7.32
C HIS A 513 6.10 12.00 -6.57
N MET A 514 6.82 10.94 -6.18
CA MET A 514 6.27 9.82 -5.41
C MET A 514 6.15 10.15 -3.92
N SER A 515 7.08 10.95 -3.38
CA SER A 515 6.89 11.54 -2.05
C SER A 515 5.63 12.41 -2.06
N SER A 516 5.50 13.31 -3.05
CA SER A 516 4.31 14.17 -3.17
C SER A 516 3.00 13.40 -3.36
N PHE A 517 2.97 12.33 -4.17
CA PHE A 517 1.76 11.52 -4.35
C PHE A 517 1.42 10.67 -3.11
N ARG A 518 2.42 10.04 -2.49
CA ARG A 518 2.22 9.28 -1.25
C ARG A 518 1.80 10.19 -0.10
N GLU A 519 2.47 11.33 0.06
CA GLU A 519 2.13 12.36 1.05
C GLU A 519 0.73 12.92 0.81
N ALA A 520 0.35 13.20 -0.43
CA ALA A 520 -1.01 13.65 -0.75
C ALA A 520 -2.06 12.58 -0.40
N MET A 521 -1.82 11.30 -0.73
CA MET A 521 -2.73 10.21 -0.39
C MET A 521 -2.84 9.98 1.13
N THR A 522 -1.73 10.02 1.85
CA THR A 522 -1.72 9.92 3.32
C THR A 522 -2.44 11.12 3.95
N GLN A 523 -2.16 12.35 3.50
CA GLN A 523 -2.81 13.57 3.98
C GLN A 523 -4.32 13.56 3.70
N ILE A 524 -4.76 13.09 2.53
CA ILE A 524 -6.18 12.94 2.22
C ILE A 524 -6.84 11.96 3.20
N SER A 525 -6.22 10.80 3.44
CA SER A 525 -6.77 9.81 4.37
C SER A 525 -6.85 10.34 5.82
N GLU A 526 -5.83 11.06 6.28
CA GLU A 526 -5.79 11.67 7.62
C GLU A 526 -6.83 12.80 7.78
N LEU A 527 -6.94 13.67 6.77
CA LEU A 527 -7.91 14.77 6.76
C LEU A 527 -9.35 14.27 6.62
N GLU A 528 -9.57 13.21 5.85
CA GLU A 528 -10.87 12.54 5.74
C GLU A 528 -11.28 11.93 7.08
N GLU A 529 -10.36 11.25 7.78
CA GLU A 529 -10.62 10.70 9.11
C GLU A 529 -10.93 11.79 10.13
N LYS A 530 -10.16 12.88 10.11
CA LYS A 530 -10.41 14.05 10.98
C LYS A 530 -11.76 14.70 10.68
N ALA A 531 -12.13 14.85 9.41
CA ALA A 531 -13.43 15.40 9.02
C ALA A 531 -14.59 14.51 9.48
N VAL A 532 -14.44 13.19 9.38
CA VAL A 532 -15.45 12.22 9.84
C VAL A 532 -15.59 12.25 11.36
N GLU A 533 -14.50 12.39 12.11
CA GLU A 533 -14.56 12.44 13.57
C GLU A 533 -15.19 13.75 14.07
N GLU A 534 -14.85 14.91 13.48
CA GLU A 534 -15.51 16.17 13.82
C GLU A 534 -17.01 16.16 13.45
N LEU A 535 -17.40 15.48 12.36
CA LEU A 535 -18.80 15.25 12.01
C LEU A 535 -19.52 14.34 13.02
N ARG A 536 -18.83 13.33 13.57
CA ARG A 536 -19.37 12.46 14.64
C ARG A 536 -19.57 13.25 15.95
N GLU A 537 -18.60 14.06 16.35
CA GLU A 537 -18.74 14.95 17.52
C GLU A 537 -19.92 15.91 17.37
N MET A 538 -20.06 16.55 16.21
CA MET A 538 -21.21 17.42 15.95
C MET A 538 -22.53 16.67 15.98
N ARG A 539 -22.58 15.42 15.51
CA ARG A 539 -23.78 14.57 15.60
C ARG A 539 -24.14 14.30 17.07
N GLN A 540 -23.16 14.02 17.92
CA GLN A 540 -23.35 13.79 19.35
C GLN A 540 -23.79 15.06 20.09
N ARG A 541 -23.34 16.23 19.65
CA ARG A 541 -23.88 17.50 20.18
C ARG A 541 -25.27 17.80 19.66
N MET A 542 -25.61 17.36 18.45
CA MET A 542 -26.97 17.52 17.95
C MET A 542 -27.98 16.71 18.75
N THR A 543 -27.55 15.65 19.44
CA THR A 543 -28.33 14.98 20.50
C THR A 543 -28.44 15.84 21.78
N GLU A 544 -27.37 16.50 22.25
CA GLU A 544 -27.46 17.45 23.39
C GLU A 544 -28.43 18.62 23.12
N LEU A 545 -28.54 19.07 21.87
CA LEU A 545 -29.53 20.07 21.48
C LEU A 545 -30.96 19.54 21.59
N ASN A 546 -31.18 18.26 21.27
CA ASN A 546 -32.49 17.63 21.46
C ASN A 546 -32.79 17.47 22.96
N ASP A 547 -31.81 17.13 23.79
CA ASP A 547 -31.97 17.06 25.25
C ASP A 547 -32.34 18.43 25.84
N LEU A 548 -31.75 19.51 25.31
CA LEU A 548 -32.12 20.88 25.69
C LEU A 548 -33.54 21.26 25.27
N LEU A 549 -34.01 20.76 24.13
CA LEU A 549 -35.38 20.93 23.66
C LEU A 549 -36.37 20.16 24.56
N GLU A 550 -36.05 18.90 24.90
CA GLU A 550 -36.87 18.08 25.80
C GLU A 550 -36.97 18.68 27.21
N MET A 551 -35.91 19.32 27.71
CA MET A 551 -35.96 20.05 28.99
C MET A 551 -37.01 21.17 28.99
N THR A 552 -37.30 21.81 27.85
CA THR A 552 -38.31 22.89 27.77
C THR A 552 -39.75 22.39 27.74
N GLU A 553 -39.96 21.07 27.60
CA GLU A 553 -41.28 20.44 27.63
C GLU A 553 -41.73 20.11 29.08
N GLN A 554 -40.83 20.23 30.07
CA GLN A 554 -41.18 20.05 31.47
C GLN A 554 -41.82 21.31 32.08
N PRO A 555 -42.88 21.16 32.92
CA PRO A 555 -43.62 22.32 33.44
C PRO A 555 -42.84 23.21 34.42
N ASP A 556 -41.84 22.66 35.12
CA ASP A 556 -41.03 23.35 36.14
C ASP A 556 -39.52 23.29 35.82
N TYR A 557 -39.14 23.50 34.56
CA TYR A 557 -37.73 23.45 34.17
C TYR A 557 -36.95 24.69 34.67
N ASP A 558 -35.73 24.46 35.15
CA ASP A 558 -34.86 25.55 35.60
C ASP A 558 -34.35 26.39 34.42
N LEU A 559 -34.88 27.61 34.32
CA LEU A 559 -34.55 28.56 33.28
C LEU A 559 -33.07 28.98 33.31
N GLU A 560 -32.45 29.03 34.49
CA GLU A 560 -31.05 29.41 34.63
C GLU A 560 -30.12 28.33 34.08
N THR A 561 -30.39 27.06 34.41
CA THR A 561 -29.69 25.91 33.84
C THR A 561 -29.89 25.82 32.32
N PHE A 562 -31.10 26.04 31.81
CA PHE A 562 -31.37 26.05 30.37
C PHE A 562 -30.55 27.14 29.65
N VAL A 563 -30.57 28.38 30.14
CA VAL A 563 -29.83 29.50 29.53
C VAL A 563 -28.32 29.25 29.55
N ASN A 564 -27.80 28.69 30.65
CA ASN A 564 -26.37 28.39 30.77
C ASN A 564 -25.93 27.27 29.82
N ARG A 565 -26.71 26.17 29.72
CA ARG A 565 -26.41 25.08 28.78
C ARG A 565 -26.58 25.51 27.32
N ALA A 566 -27.62 26.26 26.98
CA ALA A 566 -27.84 26.78 25.63
C ALA A 566 -26.72 27.76 25.21
N ARG A 567 -26.25 28.62 26.13
CA ARG A 567 -25.12 29.53 25.87
C ARG A 567 -23.81 28.76 25.67
N CYS A 568 -23.58 27.70 26.45
CA CYS A 568 -22.43 26.82 26.29
C CYS A 568 -22.46 26.12 24.93
N PHE A 569 -23.58 25.51 24.59
CA PHE A 569 -23.83 24.83 23.32
C PHE A 569 -23.57 25.74 22.11
N ILE A 570 -24.10 26.97 22.11
CA ILE A 570 -23.91 27.92 21.00
C ILE A 570 -22.43 28.32 20.87
N LYS A 571 -21.74 28.57 21.99
CA LYS A 571 -20.34 29.01 21.99
C LYS A 571 -19.39 27.90 21.53
N GLU A 572 -19.63 26.67 21.95
CA GLU A 572 -18.81 25.51 21.57
C GLU A 572 -19.17 25.01 20.17
N GLY A 573 -20.46 25.00 19.81
CA GLY A 573 -20.93 24.71 18.46
C GLY A 573 -20.28 25.62 17.42
N SER A 574 -20.21 26.93 17.69
CA SER A 574 -19.55 27.89 16.80
C SER A 574 -18.06 27.57 16.56
N ARG A 575 -17.34 27.08 17.58
CA ARG A 575 -15.92 26.71 17.45
C ARG A 575 -15.74 25.44 16.62
N ASN A 576 -16.59 24.44 16.82
CA ASN A 576 -16.54 23.19 16.05
C ASN A 576 -16.92 23.40 14.58
N PHE A 577 -17.92 24.24 14.29
CA PHE A 577 -18.25 24.58 12.90
C PHE A 577 -17.11 25.29 12.17
N ILE A 578 -16.34 26.12 12.87
CA ILE A 578 -15.15 26.77 12.33
C ILE A 578 -14.03 25.73 12.10
N SER A 579 -13.75 24.87 13.09
CA SER A 579 -12.76 23.78 12.95
C SER A 579 -13.07 22.87 11.77
N MET A 580 -14.33 22.46 11.62
CA MET A 580 -14.73 21.60 10.51
C MET A 580 -14.61 22.33 9.18
N GLY A 581 -14.94 23.62 9.14
CA GLY A 581 -14.71 24.46 7.96
C GLY A 581 -13.24 24.41 7.52
N ASP A 582 -12.32 24.59 8.47
CA ASP A 582 -10.88 24.57 8.21
C ASP A 582 -10.39 23.19 7.73
N VAL A 583 -10.92 22.09 8.31
CA VAL A 583 -10.58 20.72 7.89
C VAL A 583 -11.11 20.41 6.49
N VAL A 584 -12.34 20.82 6.17
CA VAL A 584 -12.94 20.60 4.84
C VAL A 584 -12.23 21.42 3.76
N GLU A 585 -11.84 22.67 4.04
CA GLU A 585 -11.02 23.45 3.11
C GLU A 585 -9.64 22.83 2.90
N SER A 586 -9.02 22.32 3.96
CA SER A 586 -7.73 21.62 3.89
C SER A 586 -7.84 20.34 3.05
N LEU A 587 -8.93 19.57 3.23
CA LEU A 587 -9.20 18.36 2.45
C LEU A 587 -9.42 18.66 0.97
N ALA A 588 -10.16 19.73 0.65
CA ALA A 588 -10.37 20.16 -0.73
C ALA A 588 -9.06 20.55 -1.41
N LEU A 589 -8.16 21.22 -0.69
CA LEU A 589 -6.85 21.61 -1.18
C LEU A 589 -5.94 20.39 -1.40
N ALA A 590 -5.98 19.41 -0.49
CA ALA A 590 -5.23 18.16 -0.62
C ALA A 590 -5.70 17.32 -1.83
N MET A 591 -7.01 17.23 -2.06
CA MET A 591 -7.58 16.58 -3.25
C MET A 591 -7.12 17.26 -4.56
N GLN A 592 -7.02 18.59 -4.56
CA GLN A 592 -6.57 19.33 -5.73
C GLN A 592 -5.06 19.11 -6.02
N LEU A 593 -4.25 18.92 -4.99
CA LEU A 593 -2.82 18.58 -5.12
C LEU A 593 -2.62 17.16 -5.64
N GLU A 594 -3.44 16.20 -5.21
CA GLU A 594 -3.45 14.83 -5.76
C GLU A 594 -3.77 14.84 -7.26
N GLU A 595 -4.81 15.57 -7.66
CA GLU A 595 -5.21 15.68 -9.07
C GLU A 595 -4.09 16.31 -9.92
N GLN A 596 -3.36 17.28 -9.38
CA GLN A 596 -2.21 17.89 -10.06
C GLN A 596 -1.01 16.94 -10.16
N ALA A 597 -0.70 16.20 -9.09
CA ALA A 597 0.36 15.20 -9.08
C ALA A 597 0.06 14.06 -10.07
N SER A 598 -1.21 13.62 -10.13
CA SER A 598 -1.72 12.63 -11.08
C SER A 598 -1.58 13.10 -12.54
N LYS A 599 -1.90 14.38 -12.83
CA LYS A 599 -1.73 14.98 -14.17
C LYS A 599 -0.27 15.15 -14.60
N GLN A 600 0.65 15.38 -13.67
CA GLN A 600 2.09 15.47 -13.98
C GLN A 600 2.69 14.12 -14.37
N MET A 601 2.17 13.02 -13.82
CA MET A 601 2.54 11.65 -14.20
C MET A 601 2.14 11.32 -15.66
N SER A 602 1.09 11.93 -16.19
CA SER A 602 0.56 11.68 -17.55
C SER A 602 1.31 12.41 -18.68
N LYS A 603 2.01 13.53 -18.39
CA LYS A 603 2.48 14.47 -19.44
C LYS A 603 3.84 14.19 -20.10
N ARG A 604 4.58 13.14 -19.73
CA ARG A 604 5.84 12.80 -20.43
C ARG A 604 5.67 11.62 -21.40
N ARG A 605 5.09 11.91 -22.57
CA ARG A 605 5.46 11.21 -23.82
C ARG A 605 6.82 11.75 -24.27
N PRO A 606 7.82 10.92 -24.60
CA PRO A 606 9.01 11.42 -25.27
C PRO A 606 8.66 11.78 -26.73
N GLN A 607 9.11 12.95 -27.16
CA GLN A 607 9.48 13.20 -28.55
C GLN A 607 10.81 12.51 -28.84
#